data_AF-X0TEU9-F1
#
_entry.id   AF-X0TEU9-F1
#
_cell.length_a   1.000
_cell.length_b   1.000
_cell.length_c   1.000
_cell.angle_alpha   90.00
_cell.angle_beta   90.00
_cell.angle_gamma   90.00
#
_symmetry.space_group_name_H-M   'P 1'
#
loop_
_entity.id
_entity.type
_entity.pdbx_description
1 polymer ?
#
loop_
_entity_poly.entity_id
_entity_poly.type
_entity_poly.pdbx_seq_one_letter_code
_entity_poly.pdbx_strand_id
1 'polypeptide(L)' 'MKKSIFFMMTVLIVVTLVFSISYCEEVVELTFWHHEAPAHRVAAFQEVIDMFEAEHPDIKVTQEVVMWG' A
#
# COMPACT_ATOMS: atom_id res chain seq x y z
N MET A 1 -37.69 -23.74 8.69
CA MET A 1 -37.46 -22.33 8.26
C MET A 1 -36.30 -21.67 9.00
N LYS A 2 -36.33 -21.52 10.34
CA LYS A 2 -35.27 -20.83 11.12
C LYS A 2 -33.85 -21.43 10.97
N LYS A 3 -33.72 -22.76 10.93
CA LYS A 3 -32.42 -23.45 10.76
C LYS A 3 -31.79 -23.26 9.37
N SER A 4 -32.63 -23.16 8.33
CA SER A 4 -32.20 -22.91 6.95
C SER A 4 -31.77 -21.46 6.75
N ILE A 5 -32.44 -20.52 7.42
CA ILE A 5 -32.04 -19.10 7.45
C ILE A 5 -30.70 -18.94 8.17
N PHE A 6 -30.51 -19.61 9.30
CA PHE A 6 -29.24 -19.55 10.04
C PHE A 6 -28.09 -20.11 9.20
N PHE A 7 -28.29 -21.26 8.55
CA PHE A 7 -27.30 -21.86 7.66
C PHE A 7 -26.95 -20.93 6.48
N MET A 8 -27.94 -20.30 5.86
CA MET A 8 -27.73 -19.37 4.74
C MET A 8 -26.98 -18.10 5.17
N MET A 9 -27.25 -17.59 6.37
CA MET A 9 -26.54 -16.43 6.93
C MET A 9 -25.08 -16.77 7.25
N THR A 10 -24.81 -17.96 7.79
CA THR A 10 -23.45 -18.45 8.03
C THR A 10 -22.66 -18.59 6.73
N VAL A 11 -23.28 -19.16 5.68
CA VAL A 11 -22.65 -19.29 4.37
C VAL A 11 -22.34 -17.91 3.78
N LEU A 12 -23.27 -16.95 3.88
CA LEU A 12 -23.05 -15.59 3.39
C LEU A 12 -21.87 -14.90 4.10
N ILE A 13 -21.79 -15.02 5.43
CA ILE A 13 -20.68 -14.46 6.23
C ILE A 13 -19.34 -15.08 5.82
N VAL A 14 -19.29 -16.40 5.65
CA VAL A 14 -18.07 -17.10 5.22
C VAL A 14 -17.67 -16.66 3.81
N VAL A 15 -18.61 -16.53 2.88
CA VAL A 15 -18.33 -16.07 1.51
C VAL A 15 -17.80 -14.63 1.50
N THR A 16 -18.36 -13.73 2.31
CA THR A 16 -17.84 -12.36 2.42
C THR A 16 -16.45 -12.30 3.03
N LEU A 17 -16.16 -13.13 4.04
CA LEU A 17 -14.84 -13.21 4.66
C LEU A 17 -13.76 -13.72 3.70
N VAL A 18 -14.10 -14.69 2.85
CA VAL A 18 -13.16 -15.25 1.86
C VAL A 18 -12.86 -14.25 0.74
N PHE A 19 -13.87 -13.49 0.28
CA PHE A 19 -13.68 -12.47 -0.76
C PHE A 19 -12.81 -11.28 -0.31
N SER A 20 -12.77 -10.95 0.99
CA SER A 20 -11.92 -9.88 1.52
C SER A 20 -10.42 -10.19 1.51
N ILE A 21 -10.02 -11.46 1.32
CA ILE A 21 -8.62 -11.89 1.36
C ILE A 21 -7.93 -11.74 -0.02
N SER A 22 -8.69 -11.52 -1.10
CA SER A 22 -8.17 -11.53 -2.48
C SER A 22 -7.60 -10.22 -3.01
N TYR A 23 -7.46 -9.17 -2.19
CA TYR A 23 -6.83 -7.90 -2.59
C TYR A 23 -5.38 -7.76 -2.08
N CYS A 24 -4.60 -8.82 -2.12
CA CYS A 24 -3.15 -8.70 -1.99
C CYS A 24 -2.58 -8.45 -3.39
N GLU A 25 -2.74 -7.22 -3.88
CA GLU A 25 -2.05 -6.77 -5.09
C GLU A 25 -0.55 -6.71 -4.79
N GLU A 26 0.28 -7.13 -5.75
CA GLU A 26 1.74 -7.18 -5.57
C GLU A 26 2.27 -5.75 -5.38
N VAL A 27 2.98 -5.49 -4.29
CA VAL A 27 3.52 -4.16 -3.99
C VAL A 27 4.52 -3.77 -5.09
N VAL A 28 4.28 -2.65 -5.75
CA VAL A 28 5.17 -2.09 -6.76
C VAL A 28 6.29 -1.31 -6.04
N GLU A 29 7.53 -1.77 -6.21
CA GLU A 29 8.71 -1.12 -5.62
C GLU A 29 9.33 -0.12 -6.61
N LEU A 30 9.46 1.14 -6.20
CA LEU A 30 10.06 2.23 -6.98
C LEU A 30 11.27 2.85 -6.26
N THR A 31 12.33 3.13 -7.00
CA THR A 31 13.48 3.89 -6.50
C THR A 31 13.52 5.27 -7.13
N PHE A 32 13.48 6.32 -6.31
CA PHE A 32 13.59 7.71 -6.73
C PHE A 32 15.03 8.23 -6.55
N TRP A 33 15.76 8.37 -7.64
CA TRP A 33 17.13 8.90 -7.64
C TRP A 33 17.15 10.41 -7.78
N HIS A 34 17.89 11.10 -6.90
CA HIS A 34 18.07 12.55 -6.98
C HIS A 34 19.47 13.01 -6.53
N HIS A 35 19.85 14.21 -6.96
CA HIS A 35 21.12 14.85 -6.60
C HIS A 35 21.04 15.77 -5.38
N GLU A 36 19.86 15.83 -4.77
CA GLU A 36 19.63 16.74 -3.66
C GLU A 36 20.22 16.19 -2.35
N ALA A 37 21.30 16.80 -1.85
CA ALA A 37 22.07 16.27 -0.73
C ALA A 37 21.77 16.91 0.65
N PRO A 38 21.46 18.22 0.78
CA PRO A 38 21.19 18.81 2.07
C PRO A 38 19.96 18.19 2.75
N ALA A 39 20.14 17.79 4.00
CA ALA A 39 19.18 16.98 4.75
C ALA A 39 17.74 17.55 4.76
N HIS A 40 17.59 18.87 4.88
CA HIS A 40 16.26 19.49 4.88
C HIS A 40 15.49 19.33 3.55
N ARG A 41 16.21 19.20 2.43
CA ARG A 41 15.60 19.01 1.11
C ARG A 41 15.30 17.54 0.84
N VAL A 42 16.16 16.63 1.30
CA VAL A 42 15.86 15.18 1.34
C VAL A 42 14.63 14.89 2.20
N ALA A 43 14.49 15.57 3.34
CA ALA A 43 13.32 15.46 4.20
C ALA A 43 12.04 15.95 3.52
N ALA A 44 12.11 17.04 2.74
CA ALA A 44 10.98 17.52 1.96
C ALA A 44 10.53 16.51 0.89
N PHE A 45 11.47 15.80 0.25
CA PHE A 45 11.10 14.69 -0.64
C PHE A 45 10.44 13.54 0.12
N GLN A 46 10.91 13.22 1.32
CA GLN A 46 10.29 12.18 2.12
C GLN A 46 8.83 12.51 2.44
N GLU A 47 8.53 13.76 2.81
CA GLU A 47 7.15 14.18 3.09
C GLU A 47 6.23 13.98 1.89
N VAL A 48 6.71 14.29 0.68
CA VAL A 48 5.95 14.07 -0.56
C VAL A 48 5.80 12.57 -0.87
N ILE A 49 6.84 11.78 -0.66
CA ILE A 49 6.78 10.32 -0.79
C ILE A 49 5.75 9.72 0.18
N ASP A 50 5.77 10.15 1.44
CA ASP A 50 4.85 9.65 2.47
C ASP A 50 3.39 9.99 2.12
N MET A 51 3.12 11.20 1.60
CA MET A 51 1.80 11.56 1.10
C MET A 51 1.37 10.69 -0.09
N PHE A 52 2.29 10.40 -1.01
CA PHE A 52 2.02 9.53 -2.15
C PHE A 52 1.71 8.08 -1.74
N GLU A 53 2.51 7.48 -0.87
CA GLU A 53 2.28 6.11 -0.37
C GLU A 53 0.96 5.99 0.43
N ALA A 54 0.53 7.07 1.09
CA ALA A 54 -0.76 7.09 1.78
C ALA A 54 -1.95 7.03 0.80
N GLU A 55 -1.82 7.61 -0.40
CA GLU A 55 -2.82 7.55 -1.47
C GLU A 55 -2.72 6.26 -2.30
N HIS A 56 -1.53 5.65 -2.33
CA HIS A 56 -1.19 4.48 -3.14
C HIS A 56 -0.53 3.37 -2.29
N PRO A 57 -1.31 2.65 -1.46
CA PRO A 57 -0.78 1.66 -0.51
C PRO A 57 -0.16 0.41 -1.18
N ASP A 58 -0.40 0.24 -2.48
CA ASP A 58 0.17 -0.79 -3.34
C ASP A 58 1.54 -0.40 -3.92
N ILE A 59 2.03 0.82 -3.66
CA ILE A 59 3.31 1.31 -4.19
C ILE A 59 4.21 1.71 -3.02
N LYS A 60 5.45 1.22 -3.05
CA LYS A 60 6.52 1.59 -2.13
C LYS A 60 7.57 2.39 -2.87
N VAL A 61 7.95 3.55 -2.34
CA VAL A 61 8.96 4.43 -2.92
C VAL A 61 10.14 4.59 -1.95
N THR A 62 11.33 4.32 -2.43
CA THR A 62 12.59 4.58 -1.70
C THR A 62 13.37 5.68 -2.41
N GLN A 63 13.77 6.73 -1.71
CA GLN A 63 14.65 7.76 -2.28
C GLN A 63 16.13 7.42 -2.08
N GLU A 64 16.94 7.73 -3.08
CA GLU A 64 18.40 7.62 -3.01
C GLU A 64 19.07 8.92 -3.48
N VAL A 65 19.91 9.48 -2.61
CA VAL A 65 20.80 10.58 -2.96
C VAL A 65 21.96 9.99 -3.77
N VAL A 66 21.98 10.27 -5.07
CA VAL A 66 23.05 9.82 -5.97
C VAL A 66 23.92 11.02 -6.29
N MET A 67 25.24 10.88 -6.11
CA MET A 67 26.21 11.88 -6.55
C MET A 67 26.86 11.33 -7.82
N TRP A 68 26.67 12.02 -8.95
CA TRP A 68 27.44 11.68 -10.15
C TRP A 68 28.76 12.41 -10.02
N GLY A 69 29.86 11.65 -10.05
CA GLY A 69 31.23 12.16 -9.89
C GLY A 69 31.62 13.14 -10.98
#